data_AF-A0A352RSJ0-F1
#
_entry.id   AF-A0A352RSJ0-F1
#
_cell.length_a   1.000
_cell.length_b   1.000
_cell.length_c   1.000
_cell.angle_alpha   90.00
_cell.angle_beta   90.00
_cell.angle_gamma   90.00
#
_symmetry.space_group_name_H-M   'P 1'
#
loop_
_entity.id
_entity.type
_entity.pdbx_description
1 polymer ?
#
loop_
_entity_poly.entity_id
_entity_poly.type
_entity_poly.pdbx_seq_one_letter_code
_entity_poly.pdbx_strand_id
1 'polypeptide(L)'
;VDLALHPEARELIALRIAETANGDPVKADLNQPENQHRFKMGEFPVGARIIPNSYNRIPGFSVADHHFMPGFPVMAWPMMEWVLDNRYAHLFHQDTEVSRAFYVFEAPESTLTPLMEQVEASFAGIRVFSLPSVGDAARGDKFVRRHIDLGV
;
A
#
# COMPACT_ATOMS: atom_id res chain seq x y z
N VAL A 1 26.32 6.53 -8.43
CA VAL A 1 26.39 5.10 -8.06
C VAL A 1 26.04 4.33 -9.30
N ASP A 2 26.83 3.31 -9.64
CA ASP A 2 26.58 2.50 -10.83
C ASP A 2 25.31 1.66 -10.67
N LEU A 3 24.65 1.37 -11.79
CA LEU A 3 23.51 0.46 -11.83
C LEU A 3 24.01 -0.93 -12.23
N ALA A 4 23.50 -1.95 -11.54
CA ALA A 4 23.78 -3.35 -11.87
C ALA A 4 22.52 -4.19 -11.68
N LEU A 5 22.40 -5.25 -12.48
CA LEU A 5 21.34 -6.23 -12.30
C LEU A 5 21.48 -6.91 -10.94
N HIS A 6 20.53 -6.67 -10.04
CA HIS A 6 20.56 -7.26 -8.70
C HIS A 6 20.39 -8.79 -8.80
N PRO A 7 21.21 -9.60 -8.11
CA PRO A 7 21.17 -11.07 -8.23
C PRO A 7 19.78 -11.65 -7.95
N GLU A 8 19.16 -11.23 -6.85
CA GLU A 8 17.81 -11.68 -6.50
C GLU A 8 16.74 -11.16 -7.47
N ALA A 9 16.91 -9.95 -8.03
CA ALA A 9 15.97 -9.45 -9.04
C ALA A 9 16.04 -10.28 -10.32
N ARG A 10 17.24 -10.71 -10.72
CA ARG A 10 17.43 -11.63 -11.85
C ARG A 10 16.65 -12.93 -11.63
N GLU A 11 16.76 -13.53 -10.45
CA GLU A 11 16.04 -14.77 -10.14
C GLU A 11 14.52 -14.57 -10.18
N LEU A 12 14.01 -13.52 -9.54
CA LEU A 12 12.58 -13.21 -9.50
C LEU A 12 12.00 -12.91 -10.89
N ILE A 13 12.73 -12.15 -11.71
CA ILE A 13 12.34 -11.82 -13.08
C ILE A 13 12.38 -13.07 -13.97
N ALA A 14 13.38 -13.94 -13.81
CA ALA A 14 13.44 -15.21 -14.54
C ALA A 14 12.26 -16.12 -14.18
N LEU A 15 11.88 -16.20 -12.91
CA LEU A 15 10.69 -16.92 -12.46
C LEU A 15 9.42 -16.33 -13.09
N ARG A 16 9.28 -15.00 -13.13
CA ARG A 16 8.14 -14.35 -13.77
C ARG A 16 8.05 -14.65 -15.26
N ILE A 17 9.19 -14.68 -15.95
CA ILE A 17 9.25 -15.03 -17.37
C ILE A 17 8.75 -16.47 -17.56
N ALA A 18 9.25 -17.42 -16.77
CA ALA A 18 8.83 -18.82 -16.84
C ALA A 18 7.32 -18.99 -16.57
N GLU A 19 6.77 -18.30 -15.56
CA GLU A 19 5.33 -18.29 -15.27
C GLU A 19 4.51 -17.74 -16.44
N THR A 20 4.97 -16.64 -17.04
CA THR A 20 4.25 -15.98 -18.14
C THR A 20 4.37 -16.76 -19.45
N ALA A 21 5.44 -17.53 -19.63
CA ALA A 21 5.65 -18.40 -20.78
C ALA A 21 4.65 -19.56 -20.83
N ASN A 22 4.09 -19.98 -19.69
CA ASN A 22 3.05 -21.03 -19.60
C ASN A 22 3.42 -22.31 -20.37
N GLY A 23 4.68 -22.74 -20.24
CA GLY A 23 5.21 -23.95 -20.90
C GLY A 23 5.71 -23.75 -22.34
N ASP A 24 5.57 -22.56 -22.93
CA ASP A 24 6.13 -22.23 -24.24
C ASP A 24 7.67 -22.05 -24.15
N PRO A 25 8.47 -22.92 -24.78
CA PRO A 25 9.93 -22.86 -24.68
C PRO A 25 10.53 -21.62 -25.35
N VAL A 26 9.87 -21.05 -26.37
CA VAL A 26 10.36 -19.85 -27.05
C VAL A 26 10.17 -18.63 -26.17
N LYS A 27 9.04 -18.53 -25.47
CA LYS A 27 8.77 -17.44 -24.52
C LYS A 27 9.58 -17.58 -23.23
N ALA A 28 9.90 -18.81 -22.83
CA ALA A 28 10.71 -19.09 -21.65
C ALA A 28 12.22 -18.83 -21.86
N ASP A 29 12.68 -18.68 -23.11
CA ASP A 29 14.09 -18.41 -23.41
C ASP A 29 14.51 -17.02 -22.89
N LEU A 30 15.33 -17.02 -21.85
CA LEU A 30 15.82 -15.82 -21.19
C LEU A 30 16.67 -14.94 -22.11
N ASN A 31 17.21 -15.46 -23.22
CA ASN A 31 18.04 -14.72 -24.15
C ASN A 31 17.23 -13.90 -25.17
N GLN A 32 15.90 -14.09 -25.22
CA GLN A 32 15.04 -13.30 -26.10
C GLN A 32 15.16 -11.80 -25.78
N PRO A 33 15.13 -10.91 -26.80
CA PRO A 33 15.22 -9.47 -26.59
C PRO A 33 14.20 -8.92 -25.58
N GLU A 34 12.97 -9.46 -25.58
CA GLU A 34 11.93 -9.07 -24.62
C GLU A 34 12.31 -9.45 -23.18
N ASN A 35 12.86 -10.64 -22.97
CA ASN A 35 13.27 -11.13 -21.66
C ASN A 35 14.53 -10.41 -21.15
N GLN A 36 15.47 -10.10 -22.05
CA GLN A 36 16.60 -9.21 -21.75
C GLN A 36 16.14 -7.80 -21.36
N HIS A 37 15.12 -7.27 -22.01
CA HIS A 37 14.51 -6.00 -21.60
C HIS A 37 13.87 -6.10 -20.21
N ARG A 38 13.20 -7.21 -19.88
CA ARG A 38 12.63 -7.43 -18.54
C ARG A 38 13.70 -7.44 -17.45
N PHE A 39 14.88 -7.99 -17.70
CA PHE A 39 15.98 -7.94 -16.74
C PHE A 39 16.44 -6.52 -16.42
N LYS A 40 16.27 -5.54 -17.32
CA LYS A 40 16.57 -4.14 -17.02
C LYS A 40 15.71 -3.58 -15.89
N MET A 41 14.51 -4.14 -15.65
CA MET A 41 13.68 -3.76 -14.51
C MET A 41 14.29 -4.18 -13.16
N GLY A 42 15.33 -5.01 -13.16
CA GLY A 42 16.13 -5.39 -11.99
C GLY A 42 17.48 -4.68 -11.89
N GLU A 43 17.78 -3.71 -12.77
CA GLU A 43 18.99 -2.89 -12.68
C GLU A 43 18.81 -1.80 -11.63
N PHE A 44 19.47 -1.96 -10.50
CA PHE A 44 19.35 -1.07 -9.35
C PHE A 44 20.71 -0.48 -8.98
N PRO A 45 20.76 0.63 -8.21
CA PRO A 45 22.00 1.12 -7.64
C PRO A 45 22.70 0.00 -6.85
N VAL A 46 24.01 -0.14 -7.04
CA VAL A 46 24.80 -1.12 -6.28
C VAL A 46 24.59 -0.92 -4.77
N GLY A 47 24.29 -2.02 -4.06
CA GLY A 47 23.98 -2.00 -2.62
C GLY A 47 22.51 -1.73 -2.29
N ALA A 48 21.64 -1.57 -3.30
CA ALA A 48 20.19 -1.55 -3.09
C ALA A 48 19.69 -2.87 -2.50
N ARG A 49 18.57 -2.81 -1.77
CA ARG A 49 17.89 -3.97 -1.20
C ARG A 49 16.56 -4.19 -1.90
N ILE A 50 16.17 -5.45 -2.08
CA ILE A 50 14.91 -5.81 -2.74
C ILE A 50 13.71 -5.46 -1.87
N ILE A 51 12.64 -5.00 -2.54
CA ILE A 51 11.28 -5.00 -2.02
C ILE A 51 10.51 -6.05 -2.84
N PRO A 52 10.03 -7.14 -2.22
CA PRO A 52 9.33 -8.21 -2.94
C PRO A 52 8.00 -7.69 -3.49
N ASN A 53 7.63 -8.17 -4.67
CA ASN A 53 6.36 -7.86 -5.31
C ASN A 53 5.50 -9.12 -5.42
N SER A 54 4.49 -9.23 -4.56
CA SER A 54 3.57 -10.38 -4.51
C SER A 54 2.64 -10.48 -5.72
N TYR A 55 2.49 -9.42 -6.51
CA TYR A 55 1.57 -9.37 -7.65
C TYR A 55 2.16 -10.06 -8.90
N ASN A 56 3.41 -9.74 -9.26
CA ASN A 56 4.02 -10.23 -10.50
C ASN A 56 5.51 -10.56 -10.39
N ARG A 57 6.07 -10.62 -9.17
CA ARG A 57 7.49 -10.89 -8.90
C ARG A 57 8.49 -9.87 -9.45
N ILE A 58 8.10 -8.82 -10.16
CA ILE A 58 9.03 -7.76 -10.57
C ILE A 58 9.31 -6.89 -9.34
N PRO A 59 10.49 -6.99 -8.71
CA PRO A 59 10.72 -6.37 -7.42
C PRO A 59 10.86 -4.85 -7.52
N GLY A 60 10.56 -4.18 -6.42
CA GLY A 60 11.02 -2.83 -6.16
C GLY A 60 12.39 -2.86 -5.48
N PHE A 61 12.89 -1.69 -5.08
CA PHE A 61 14.15 -1.61 -4.35
C PHE A 61 14.19 -0.47 -3.33
N SER A 62 15.11 -0.58 -2.38
CA SER A 62 15.39 0.44 -1.38
C SER A 62 16.86 0.85 -1.40
N VAL A 63 17.12 2.15 -1.26
CA VAL A 63 18.45 2.71 -0.98
C VAL A 63 18.34 3.56 0.28
N ALA A 64 19.03 3.14 1.36
CA ALA A 64 18.75 3.66 2.70
C ALA A 64 17.22 3.64 2.97
N ASP A 65 16.62 4.78 3.28
CA ASP A 65 15.19 4.91 3.59
C ASP A 65 14.37 5.43 2.41
N HIS A 66 14.93 5.36 1.19
CA HIS A 66 14.22 5.68 -0.05
C HIS A 66 13.75 4.39 -0.71
N HIS A 67 12.44 4.29 -0.95
CA HIS A 67 11.79 3.08 -1.46
C HIS A 67 11.17 3.36 -2.84
N PHE A 68 11.47 2.49 -3.80
CA PHE A 68 11.05 2.62 -5.19
C PHE A 68 10.22 1.40 -5.59
N MET A 69 9.02 1.65 -6.10
CA MET A 69 8.02 0.65 -6.45
C MET A 69 7.19 1.10 -7.67
N PRO A 70 6.43 0.21 -8.34
CA PRO A 70 5.60 0.58 -9.48
C PRO A 70 4.54 1.63 -9.15
N GLY A 71 4.15 2.46 -10.11
CA GLY A 71 3.13 3.51 -9.90
C GLY A 71 1.69 3.02 -9.82
N PHE A 72 1.42 1.72 -9.97
CA PHE A 72 0.07 1.17 -9.93
C PHE A 72 -0.30 0.80 -8.49
N PRO A 73 -1.38 1.38 -7.90
CA PRO A 73 -1.72 1.15 -6.49
C PRO A 73 -1.91 -0.32 -6.10
N VAL A 74 -2.51 -1.14 -6.98
CA VAL A 74 -2.72 -2.57 -6.74
C VAL A 74 -1.41 -3.36 -6.54
N MET A 75 -0.30 -2.88 -7.10
CA MET A 75 1.04 -3.45 -6.90
C MET A 75 1.79 -2.73 -5.77
N ALA A 76 1.76 -1.40 -5.77
CA ALA A 76 2.50 -0.57 -4.83
C ALA A 76 2.06 -0.79 -3.37
N TRP A 77 0.75 -0.93 -3.14
CA TRP A 77 0.20 -1.05 -1.79
C TRP A 77 0.78 -2.23 -1.00
N PRO A 78 0.69 -3.49 -1.47
CA PRO A 78 1.26 -4.62 -0.73
C PRO A 78 2.79 -4.53 -0.60
N MET A 79 3.48 -3.89 -1.54
CA MET A 79 4.92 -3.66 -1.45
C MET A 79 5.27 -2.64 -0.36
N MET A 80 4.50 -1.56 -0.25
CA MET A 80 4.66 -0.55 0.80
C MET A 80 4.35 -1.13 2.17
N GLU A 81 3.24 -1.87 2.28
CA GLU A 81 2.85 -2.59 3.50
C GLU A 81 3.99 -3.50 3.97
N TRP A 82 4.57 -4.29 3.06
CA TRP A 82 5.74 -5.12 3.37
C TRP A 82 6.94 -4.30 3.88
N VAL A 83 7.24 -3.16 3.27
CA VAL A 83 8.33 -2.28 3.74
C VAL A 83 8.04 -1.79 5.15
N LEU A 84 6.83 -1.32 5.41
CA LEU A 84 6.45 -0.82 6.72
C LEU A 84 6.54 -1.92 7.79
N ASP A 85 6.00 -3.10 7.52
CA ASP A 85 6.02 -4.24 8.44
C ASP A 85 7.43 -4.75 8.74
N ASN A 86 8.35 -4.70 7.77
CA ASN A 86 9.67 -5.32 7.92
C ASN A 86 10.77 -4.33 8.31
N ARG A 87 10.58 -3.04 8.02
CA ARG A 87 11.61 -1.99 8.23
C ARG A 87 11.21 -1.00 9.30
N TYR A 88 9.92 -0.76 9.46
CA TYR A 88 9.37 0.29 10.31
C TYR A 88 8.39 -0.22 11.36
N ALA A 89 8.31 -1.53 11.59
CA ALA A 89 7.47 -2.09 12.66
C ALA A 89 7.77 -1.48 14.04
N HIS A 90 9.01 -1.06 14.29
CA HIS A 90 9.39 -0.36 15.53
C HIS A 90 8.80 1.06 15.65
N LEU A 91 8.24 1.60 14.57
CA LEU A 91 7.50 2.87 14.56
C LEU A 91 5.99 2.66 14.71
N PHE A 92 5.51 1.42 14.61
CA PHE A 92 4.10 1.11 14.72
C PHE A 92 3.65 1.07 16.17
N HIS A 93 2.50 1.67 16.44
CA HIS A 93 1.83 1.64 17.74
C HIS A 93 2.75 2.00 18.92
N GLN A 94 3.67 2.95 18.72
CA GLN A 94 4.52 3.46 19.81
C GLN A 94 3.66 4.02 20.95
N ASP A 95 2.50 4.58 20.59
CA ASP A 95 1.42 4.88 21.50
C ASP A 95 0.22 3.97 21.21
N THR A 96 -0.50 3.56 22.26
CA THR A 96 -1.74 2.79 22.12
C THR A 96 -2.87 3.73 21.70
N GLU A 97 -3.23 3.69 20.42
CA GLU A 97 -4.42 4.37 19.90
C GLU A 97 -5.56 3.37 19.74
N VAL A 98 -6.72 3.70 20.30
CA VAL A 98 -7.94 2.91 20.13
C VAL A 98 -9.01 3.84 19.61
N SER A 99 -9.54 3.55 18.43
CA SER A 99 -10.66 4.28 17.89
C SER A 99 -11.98 3.50 17.96
N ARG A 100 -13.07 4.24 18.09
CA ARG A 100 -14.45 3.74 18.00
C ARG A 100 -15.26 4.75 17.22
N ALA A 101 -15.97 4.26 16.21
CA ALA A 101 -16.79 5.09 15.35
C ALA A 101 -18.18 4.49 15.11
N PHE A 102 -19.14 5.36 14.82
CA PHE A 102 -20.49 4.98 14.43
C PHE A 102 -21.00 5.91 13.34
N TYR A 103 -21.93 5.39 12.53
CA TYR A 103 -22.52 6.15 11.44
C TYR A 103 -23.71 6.95 11.92
N VAL A 104 -23.68 8.26 11.66
CA VAL A 104 -24.82 9.16 11.83
C VAL A 104 -25.40 9.44 10.45
N PHE A 105 -26.60 8.89 10.19
CA PHE A 105 -27.26 9.06 8.90
C PHE A 105 -28.06 10.36 8.85
N GLU A 106 -28.05 10.99 7.68
CA GLU A 106 -28.92 12.12 7.32
C GLU A 106 -28.76 13.40 8.17
N ALA A 107 -27.92 13.41 9.21
CA ALA A 107 -27.62 14.58 10.03
C ALA A 107 -26.61 15.54 9.35
N PRO A 108 -26.79 16.87 9.47
CA PRO A 108 -25.74 17.83 9.15
C PRO A 108 -24.62 17.78 10.19
N GLU A 109 -23.37 17.88 9.75
CA GLU A 109 -22.20 17.86 10.66
C GLU A 109 -22.25 18.99 11.69
N SER A 110 -22.74 20.17 11.31
CA SER A 110 -22.87 21.33 12.19
C SER A 110 -23.75 21.07 13.42
N THR A 111 -24.69 20.11 13.36
CA THR A 111 -25.50 19.76 14.53
C THR A 111 -24.77 18.87 15.51
N LEU A 112 -23.69 18.21 15.07
CA LEU A 112 -22.84 17.32 15.88
C LEU A 112 -21.68 18.08 16.52
N THR A 113 -21.24 19.21 15.96
CA THR A 113 -20.12 20.01 16.49
C THR A 113 -20.18 20.27 17.99
N PRO A 114 -21.31 20.69 18.59
CA PRO A 114 -21.35 20.91 20.04
C PRO A 114 -21.09 19.65 20.87
N LEU A 115 -21.53 18.48 20.38
CA LEU A 115 -21.25 17.19 21.03
C LEU A 115 -19.76 16.84 20.92
N MET A 116 -19.15 17.05 19.75
CA MET A 116 -17.72 16.79 19.53
C MET A 116 -16.86 17.63 20.49
N GLU A 117 -17.12 18.94 20.56
CA GLU A 117 -16.43 19.86 21.47
C GLU A 117 -16.62 19.47 22.94
N GLN A 118 -17.84 19.05 23.32
CA GLN A 118 -18.12 18.61 24.68
C GLN A 118 -17.34 17.34 25.07
N VAL A 119 -17.21 16.38 24.15
CA VAL A 119 -16.45 15.14 24.39
C VAL A 119 -14.98 15.45 24.60
N GLU A 120 -14.35 16.24 23.71
CA GLU A 120 -12.94 16.62 23.85
C GLU A 120 -12.68 17.42 25.14
N ALA A 121 -13.61 18.31 25.52
CA ALA A 121 -13.50 19.07 26.76
C ALA A 121 -13.66 18.21 28.02
N SER A 122 -14.46 17.12 27.93
CA SER A 122 -14.76 16.26 29.08
C SER A 122 -13.73 15.14 29.29
N PHE A 123 -13.01 14.75 28.23
CA PHE A 123 -12.09 13.61 28.26
C PHE A 123 -10.71 14.00 27.73
N ALA A 124 -9.81 14.36 28.64
CA ALA A 124 -8.43 14.70 28.28
C ALA A 124 -7.74 13.54 27.54
N GLY A 125 -7.16 13.83 26.37
CA GLY A 125 -6.48 12.86 25.51
C GLY A 125 -7.38 12.17 24.49
N ILE A 126 -8.70 12.37 24.53
CA ILE A 126 -9.61 11.95 23.46
C ILE A 126 -9.62 13.02 22.36
N ARG A 127 -9.56 12.58 21.10
CA ARG A 127 -9.77 13.41 19.92
C ARG A 127 -10.99 12.90 19.17
N VAL A 128 -11.88 13.81 18.75
CA VAL A 128 -13.05 13.44 17.96
C VAL A 128 -12.75 13.65 16.49
N PHE A 129 -13.21 12.75 15.63
CA PHE A 129 -13.16 12.92 14.18
C PHE A 129 -14.54 12.76 13.55
N SER A 130 -14.77 13.49 12.46
CA SER A 130 -15.99 13.45 11.65
C SER A 130 -15.60 13.33 10.18
N LEU A 131 -15.98 12.22 9.55
CA LEU A 131 -15.71 11.97 8.13
C LEU A 131 -17.03 11.95 7.36
N PRO A 132 -17.42 13.06 6.69
CA PRO A 132 -18.65 13.12 5.93
C PRO A 132 -18.57 12.29 4.64
N SER A 133 -19.66 11.62 4.30
CA SER A 133 -19.82 10.83 3.09
C SER A 133 -21.11 11.19 2.37
N VAL A 134 -21.04 11.36 1.05
CA VAL A 134 -22.21 11.63 0.19
C VAL A 134 -23.07 10.39 -0.06
N GLY A 135 -22.62 9.22 0.38
CA GLY A 135 -23.23 7.93 0.07
C GLY A 135 -22.65 7.32 -1.22
N ASP A 136 -22.46 6.00 -1.21
CA ASP A 136 -21.91 5.23 -2.32
C ASP A 136 -22.64 3.88 -2.42
N ALA A 137 -23.49 3.75 -3.44
CA ALA A 137 -24.24 2.53 -3.71
C ALA A 137 -23.36 1.36 -4.15
N ALA A 138 -22.16 1.62 -4.70
CA ALA A 138 -21.23 0.56 -5.11
C ALA A 138 -20.59 -0.16 -3.91
N ARG A 139 -20.63 0.44 -2.70
CA ARG A 139 -20.09 -0.14 -1.46
C ARG A 139 -21.12 -0.97 -0.68
N GLY A 140 -22.32 -1.17 -1.24
CA GLY A 140 -23.41 -1.96 -0.65
C GLY A 140 -24.46 -1.12 0.08
N ASP A 141 -25.62 -1.74 0.33
CA ASP A 141 -26.86 -1.06 0.75
C ASP A 141 -26.71 -0.16 1.99
N LYS A 142 -25.81 -0.53 2.92
CA LYS A 142 -25.56 0.22 4.16
C LYS A 142 -24.95 1.61 3.91
N PHE A 143 -24.24 1.78 2.80
CA PHE A 143 -23.49 3.00 2.47
C PHE A 143 -24.17 3.87 1.41
N VAL A 144 -25.34 3.48 0.90
CA VAL A 144 -26.06 4.20 -0.16
C VAL A 144 -26.42 5.63 0.26
N ARG A 145 -26.70 5.84 1.54
CA ARG A 145 -27.21 7.12 2.05
C ARG A 145 -26.10 8.01 2.58
N ARG A 146 -26.31 9.33 2.52
CA ARG A 146 -25.44 10.32 3.17
C ARG A 146 -25.32 10.01 4.66
N HIS A 147 -24.08 9.95 5.14
CA HIS A 147 -23.76 9.68 6.53
C HIS A 147 -22.47 10.37 6.94
N ILE A 148 -22.28 10.47 8.24
CA ILE A 148 -21.04 10.90 8.88
C ILE A 148 -20.49 9.69 9.63
N ASP A 149 -19.22 9.34 9.40
CA ASP A 149 -18.47 8.44 10.27
C ASP A 149 -17.91 9.28 11.42
N LEU A 150 -18.60 9.23 12.57
CA LEU A 150 -18.26 10.00 13.76
C LEU A 150 -17.58 9.08 14.76
N GLY A 151 -16.39 9.44 15.22
CA GLY A 151 -15.65 8.61 16.16
C GLY A 151 -14.72 9.38 17.08
N VAL A 152 -14.16 8.62 18.01
CA VAL A 152 -13.10 9.01 18.94
C VAL A 152 -11.93 8.04 18.84
#